data_AF-A0A1L9N148-F1
#
_entry.id   AF-A0A1L9N148-F1
#
_cell.length_a   1.000
_cell.length_b   1.000
_cell.length_c   1.000
_cell.angle_alpha   90.00
_cell.angle_beta   90.00
_cell.angle_gamma   90.00
#
_symmetry.space_group_name_H-M   'P 1'
#
loop_
_entity.id
_entity.type
_entity.pdbx_description
1 polymer ?
#
loop_
_entity_poly.entity_id
_entity_poly.type
_entity_poly.pdbx_seq_one_letter_code
_entity_poly.pdbx_strand_id
1 'polypeptide(L)'
;MLLVSVATLLATVAVTAQAAAVATIASNSRMKRDYATGFEWDPENFKVAAVRKPPVGFVYHALSDESTWWNYDLNATIAQSVEMIHQAAAEGTKFIAFPELYFPGYPAFRTPNGPKDFEQYVSQTMEPDGPEWNTLMQAFADTKMYGVVGWAQRANDSLFMTQSLVGPLANGSAGTIWKHEKFRPSGTERSLYSDGLLDTIRAQKLPFGTVSMLQCWEHVYPESHFIGSAQPANLHVASFPFGNDVPEADVAATPYAYWRAAAIGYQAGAAGSPVMILPTAGAATIFAAQGSPINESLSNSKESTDSMPYITAVYNKTALWQDTSYSVNAWYSYGALKHIIEGLPDGMPRRSGPFFGRILFTIQQFTSGYIWPPTLSCTPTSRWPCIQIWLEGVEKDFMA
;
A
#
# COMPACT_ATOMS: atom_id res chain seq x y z
N MET A 1 -28.78 67.83 18.41
CA MET A 1 -27.78 66.85 18.87
C MET A 1 -28.11 65.55 18.16
N LEU A 2 -27.47 65.27 17.02
CA LEU A 2 -26.37 64.29 16.83
C LEU A 2 -26.74 62.88 17.37
N LEU A 3 -26.61 61.73 16.69
CA LEU A 3 -26.07 61.33 15.37
C LEU A 3 -26.21 59.77 15.27
N VAL A 4 -26.36 59.23 14.04
CA VAL A 4 -25.89 57.87 13.55
C VAL A 4 -26.72 56.64 13.99
N SER A 5 -27.54 56.02 13.13
CA SER A 5 -27.28 55.07 12.01
C SER A 5 -26.75 53.70 12.45
N VAL A 6 -27.43 52.61 12.05
CA VAL A 6 -26.87 51.47 11.27
C VAL A 6 -28.04 50.57 10.85
N ALA A 7 -28.24 50.47 9.54
CA ALA A 7 -29.05 49.45 8.88
C ALA A 7 -28.25 48.14 8.78
N THR A 8 -28.89 47.00 9.01
CA THR A 8 -28.31 45.68 8.71
C THR A 8 -29.08 45.05 7.57
N LEU A 9 -28.39 44.95 6.42
CA LEU A 9 -28.87 44.39 5.17
C LEU A 9 -28.71 42.87 5.20
N LEU A 10 -29.77 42.13 4.84
CA LEU A 10 -29.71 40.71 4.50
C LEU A 10 -28.84 40.52 3.24
N ALA A 11 -27.71 39.83 3.37
CA ALA A 11 -26.91 39.36 2.24
C ALA A 11 -27.07 37.84 2.12
N THR A 12 -27.87 37.43 1.14
CA THR A 12 -27.91 36.08 0.57
C THR A 12 -26.54 35.70 0.02
N VAL A 13 -25.95 34.61 0.52
CA VAL A 13 -24.75 34.00 -0.07
C VAL A 13 -25.17 33.26 -1.34
N ALA A 14 -24.93 33.87 -2.49
CA ALA A 14 -25.01 33.20 -3.78
C ALA A 14 -23.80 32.27 -3.93
N VAL A 15 -24.04 30.97 -4.02
CA VAL A 15 -23.04 30.00 -4.46
C VAL A 15 -22.83 30.20 -5.96
N THR A 16 -21.77 30.92 -6.33
CA THR A 16 -21.34 31.00 -7.73
C THR A 16 -20.59 29.71 -8.07
N ALA A 17 -21.26 28.84 -8.82
CA ALA A 17 -20.59 27.77 -9.56
C ALA A 17 -19.65 28.43 -10.57
N GLN A 18 -18.35 28.44 -10.25
CA GLN A 18 -17.33 28.88 -11.20
C GLN A 18 -17.17 27.74 -12.22
N ALA A 19 -17.87 27.85 -13.34
CA ALA A 19 -17.59 27.04 -14.51
C ALA A 19 -16.11 27.24 -14.86
N ALA A 20 -15.32 26.20 -14.68
CA ALA A 20 -13.93 26.20 -15.11
C ALA A 20 -13.90 26.56 -16.59
N ALA A 21 -13.32 27.72 -16.90
CA ALA A 21 -13.08 28.09 -18.29
C ALA A 21 -12.27 26.95 -18.92
N VAL A 22 -12.79 26.39 -20.01
CA VAL A 22 -12.03 25.47 -20.86
C VAL A 22 -10.85 26.27 -21.38
N ALA A 23 -9.72 26.14 -20.69
CA ALA A 23 -8.46 26.68 -21.16
C ALA A 23 -8.19 26.06 -22.52
N THR A 24 -8.21 26.90 -23.55
CA THR A 24 -7.80 26.52 -24.90
C THR A 24 -6.36 26.05 -24.77
N ILE A 25 -6.14 24.75 -24.95
CA ILE A 25 -4.81 24.13 -24.91
C ILE A 25 -4.00 24.77 -26.04
N ALA A 26 -3.09 25.67 -25.68
CA ALA A 26 -2.05 26.12 -26.59
C ALA A 26 -1.26 24.88 -27.05
N SER A 27 -1.08 24.73 -28.36
CA SER A 27 -0.58 23.53 -29.04
C SER A 27 0.92 23.24 -28.85
N ASN A 28 1.42 23.28 -27.62
CA ASN A 28 2.80 22.91 -27.26
C ASN A 28 2.88 21.71 -26.30
N SER A 29 1.81 20.93 -26.10
CA SER A 29 1.87 19.76 -25.22
C SER A 29 2.78 18.67 -25.81
N ARG A 30 3.92 18.39 -25.17
CA ARG A 30 4.81 17.27 -25.51
C ARG A 30 4.24 15.93 -25.00
N MET A 31 2.96 15.68 -25.27
CA MET A 31 2.30 14.43 -24.92
C MET A 31 3.09 13.26 -25.50
N LYS A 32 3.41 12.29 -24.65
CA LYS A 32 4.00 11.01 -25.03
C LYS A 32 2.90 9.96 -25.09
N ARG A 33 3.09 8.98 -25.96
CA ARG A 33 2.19 7.85 -26.15
C ARG A 33 2.98 6.56 -26.18
N ASP A 34 2.51 5.56 -25.45
CA ASP A 34 2.83 4.18 -25.72
C ASP A 34 1.82 3.62 -26.73
N TYR A 35 2.29 3.30 -27.93
CA TYR A 35 1.42 2.83 -29.01
C TYR A 35 0.91 1.40 -28.79
N ALA A 36 1.60 0.60 -27.97
CA ALA A 36 1.15 -0.77 -27.69
C ALA A 36 -0.11 -0.76 -26.83
N THR A 37 -0.09 -0.01 -25.72
CA THR A 37 -1.19 0.02 -24.75
C THR A 37 -2.17 1.19 -24.98
N GLY A 38 -1.78 2.15 -25.83
CA GLY A 38 -2.52 3.39 -26.03
C GLY A 38 -2.45 4.35 -24.85
N PHE A 39 -1.56 4.11 -23.88
CA PHE A 39 -1.34 5.00 -22.73
C PHE A 39 -0.72 6.33 -23.17
N GLU A 40 -1.23 7.44 -22.62
CA GLU A 40 -0.78 8.79 -22.93
C GLU A 40 -0.49 9.58 -21.67
N TRP A 41 0.62 10.31 -21.65
CA TRP A 41 1.01 11.15 -20.53
C TRP A 41 1.78 12.41 -20.97
N ASP A 42 1.68 13.46 -20.16
CA ASP A 42 2.56 14.62 -20.26
C ASP A 42 3.78 14.39 -19.35
N PRO A 43 5.01 14.35 -19.88
CA PRO A 43 6.22 14.23 -19.06
C PRO A 43 6.41 15.34 -18.04
N GLU A 44 5.91 16.55 -18.29
CA GLU A 44 6.08 17.70 -17.41
C GLU A 44 4.92 17.83 -16.40
N ASN A 45 3.79 17.16 -16.67
CA ASN A 45 2.58 17.19 -15.85
C ASN A 45 2.08 15.78 -15.51
N PHE A 46 2.95 14.90 -15.01
CA PHE A 46 2.58 13.54 -14.67
C PHE A 46 1.84 13.49 -13.32
N LYS A 47 0.51 13.44 -13.37
CA LYS A 47 -0.33 13.43 -12.17
C LYS A 47 -0.48 12.02 -11.59
N VAL A 48 -0.28 11.91 -10.28
CA VAL A 48 -0.47 10.67 -9.49
C VAL A 48 -1.51 10.87 -8.40
N ALA A 49 -2.08 9.77 -7.90
CA ALA A 49 -3.03 9.77 -6.79
C ALA A 49 -2.65 8.74 -5.71
N ALA A 50 -2.92 9.09 -4.45
CA ALA A 50 -2.79 8.22 -3.28
C ALA A 50 -4.15 8.05 -2.62
N VAL A 51 -4.69 6.84 -2.64
CA VAL A 51 -5.99 6.54 -2.02
C VAL A 51 -5.87 6.59 -0.51
N ARG A 52 -6.83 7.27 0.12
CA ARG A 52 -7.00 7.33 1.57
C ARG A 52 -8.40 6.98 2.05
N LYS A 53 -9.38 6.92 1.15
CA LYS A 53 -10.72 6.45 1.45
C LYS A 53 -10.66 5.04 2.01
N PRO A 54 -11.15 4.74 3.21
CA PRO A 54 -11.13 3.37 3.71
C PRO A 54 -11.97 2.41 2.85
N PRO A 55 -11.62 1.11 2.85
CA PRO A 55 -12.50 0.07 2.31
C PRO A 55 -13.90 0.12 2.94
N VAL A 56 -14.90 -0.38 2.22
CA VAL A 56 -16.27 -0.39 2.74
C VAL A 56 -16.36 -1.37 3.92
N GLY A 57 -16.87 -0.89 5.05
CA GLY A 57 -16.93 -1.64 6.29
C GLY A 57 -15.65 -1.61 7.13
N PHE A 58 -14.60 -0.90 6.69
CA PHE A 58 -13.38 -0.72 7.48
C PHE A 58 -13.62 0.16 8.70
N VAL A 59 -13.15 -0.29 9.87
CA VAL A 59 -13.28 0.42 11.16
C VAL A 59 -11.90 0.64 11.76
N TYR A 60 -11.55 1.89 12.05
CA TYR A 60 -10.23 2.25 12.62
C TYR A 60 -10.02 1.75 14.05
N HIS A 61 -11.09 1.62 14.84
CA HIS A 61 -11.04 1.14 16.23
C HIS A 61 -10.70 -0.35 16.35
N ALA A 62 -10.42 -1.04 15.23
CA ALA A 62 -10.07 -2.45 15.22
C ALA A 62 -8.71 -2.80 15.82
N LEU A 63 -8.09 -1.87 16.55
CA LEU A 63 -6.97 -2.11 17.45
C LEU A 63 -7.43 -2.54 18.87
N SER A 64 -8.75 -2.58 19.15
CA SER A 64 -9.33 -3.23 20.32
C SER A 64 -10.04 -4.55 19.99
N ASP A 65 -10.26 -5.34 21.03
CA ASP A 65 -10.89 -6.67 21.08
C ASP A 65 -12.36 -6.75 20.61
N GLU A 66 -12.94 -5.62 20.19
CA GLU A 66 -14.34 -5.50 19.76
C GLU A 66 -14.54 -5.46 18.24
N SER A 67 -13.48 -5.53 17.44
CA SER A 67 -13.62 -5.55 15.98
C SER A 67 -14.13 -6.89 15.45
N THR A 68 -14.96 -6.84 14.42
CA THR A 68 -15.38 -8.02 13.69
C THR A 68 -15.09 -7.82 12.20
N TRP A 69 -14.36 -8.76 11.60
CA TRP A 69 -14.14 -8.84 10.15
C TRP A 69 -15.45 -8.99 9.35
N TRP A 70 -16.58 -9.11 10.05
CA TRP A 70 -17.91 -9.29 9.52
C TRP A 70 -18.41 -8.14 8.63
N ASN A 71 -17.92 -6.93 8.86
CA ASN A 71 -18.43 -5.75 8.15
C ASN A 71 -17.77 -5.52 6.78
N TYR A 72 -16.70 -6.25 6.44
CA TYR A 72 -16.06 -6.07 5.14
C TYR A 72 -17.00 -6.47 4.00
N ASP A 73 -17.06 -5.60 3.00
CA ASP A 73 -17.80 -5.82 1.77
C ASP A 73 -16.86 -5.63 0.57
N LEU A 74 -16.35 -6.75 0.03
CA LEU A 74 -15.44 -6.73 -1.10
C LEU A 74 -16.08 -6.07 -2.33
N ASN A 75 -17.34 -6.40 -2.63
CA ASN A 75 -18.03 -5.91 -3.81
C ASN A 75 -18.27 -4.41 -3.74
N ALA A 76 -18.70 -3.90 -2.59
CA ALA A 76 -18.86 -2.46 -2.39
C ALA A 76 -17.51 -1.73 -2.41
N THR A 77 -16.45 -2.35 -1.87
CA THR A 77 -15.08 -1.80 -1.93
C THR A 77 -14.57 -1.72 -3.38
N ILE A 78 -14.85 -2.73 -4.20
CA ILE A 78 -14.55 -2.73 -5.65
C ILE A 78 -15.34 -1.62 -6.35
N ALA A 79 -16.65 -1.51 -6.10
CA ALA A 79 -17.49 -0.46 -6.70
C ALA A 79 -16.98 0.95 -6.35
N GLN A 80 -16.64 1.20 -5.07
CA GLN A 80 -16.03 2.45 -4.62
C GLN A 80 -14.70 2.71 -5.33
N SER A 81 -13.88 1.68 -5.51
CA SER A 81 -12.56 1.81 -6.16
C SER A 81 -12.68 2.10 -7.65
N VAL A 82 -13.64 1.48 -8.34
CA VAL A 82 -13.97 1.77 -9.74
C VAL A 82 -14.34 3.25 -9.89
N GLU A 83 -15.23 3.76 -9.04
CA GLU A 83 -15.61 5.18 -9.05
C GLU A 83 -14.39 6.09 -8.85
N MET A 84 -13.55 5.81 -7.85
CA MET A 84 -12.32 6.59 -7.60
C MET A 84 -11.35 6.55 -8.78
N ILE A 85 -11.19 5.40 -9.45
CA ILE A 85 -10.31 5.25 -10.62
C ILE A 85 -10.83 6.12 -11.78
N HIS A 86 -12.12 6.07 -12.09
CA HIS A 86 -12.72 6.90 -13.14
C HIS A 86 -12.64 8.39 -12.80
N GLN A 87 -12.92 8.77 -11.55
CA GLN A 87 -12.81 10.15 -11.10
C GLN A 87 -11.37 10.67 -11.22
N ALA A 88 -10.39 9.92 -10.73
CA ALA A 88 -8.98 10.29 -10.82
C ALA A 88 -8.53 10.42 -12.28
N ALA A 89 -8.97 9.52 -13.16
CA ALA A 89 -8.70 9.58 -14.60
C ALA A 89 -9.28 10.84 -15.25
N ALA A 90 -10.52 11.20 -14.91
CA ALA A 90 -11.18 12.42 -15.40
C ALA A 90 -10.43 13.70 -14.96
N GLU A 91 -9.77 13.66 -13.80
CA GLU A 91 -8.88 14.72 -13.32
C GLU A 91 -7.49 14.71 -13.98
N GLY A 92 -7.22 13.78 -14.90
CA GLY A 92 -5.96 13.65 -15.64
C GLY A 92 -4.88 12.82 -14.93
N THR A 93 -5.24 12.10 -13.88
CA THR A 93 -4.31 11.18 -13.17
C THR A 93 -3.88 10.05 -14.08
N LYS A 94 -2.61 9.65 -13.97
CA LYS A 94 -2.00 8.58 -14.78
C LYS A 94 -1.59 7.36 -13.97
N PHE A 95 -1.43 7.54 -12.66
CA PHE A 95 -1.04 6.49 -11.74
C PHE A 95 -1.80 6.64 -10.41
N ILE A 96 -2.45 5.58 -9.93
CA ILE A 96 -3.17 5.57 -8.64
C ILE A 96 -2.64 4.44 -7.75
N ALA A 97 -2.37 4.75 -6.48
CA ALA A 97 -1.87 3.79 -5.51
C ALA A 97 -2.87 3.55 -4.38
N PHE A 98 -3.12 2.28 -4.06
CA PHE A 98 -3.99 1.84 -2.98
C PHE A 98 -3.21 1.37 -1.74
N PRO A 99 -3.81 1.47 -0.55
CA PRO A 99 -3.28 0.95 0.71
C PRO A 99 -2.95 -0.55 0.69
N GLU A 100 -2.18 -0.99 1.68
CA GLU A 100 -1.91 -2.42 1.93
C GLU A 100 -3.22 -3.14 2.28
N LEU A 101 -3.43 -4.32 1.70
CA LEU A 101 -4.63 -5.13 1.91
C LEU A 101 -5.94 -4.33 1.77
N TYR A 102 -6.03 -3.37 0.84
CA TYR A 102 -7.23 -2.58 0.62
C TYR A 102 -8.45 -3.43 0.24
N PHE A 103 -8.24 -4.50 -0.51
CA PHE A 103 -9.30 -5.43 -0.91
C PHE A 103 -9.21 -6.74 -0.08
N PRO A 104 -10.18 -7.03 0.80
CA PRO A 104 -11.38 -6.24 1.15
C PRO A 104 -11.13 -5.20 2.25
N GLY A 105 -9.94 -5.20 2.83
CA GLY A 105 -9.56 -4.38 3.97
C GLY A 105 -8.56 -5.13 4.83
N TYR A 106 -7.65 -4.37 5.44
CA TYR A 106 -6.64 -4.92 6.33
C TYR A 106 -7.32 -5.52 7.56
N PRO A 107 -7.24 -6.85 7.79
CA PRO A 107 -7.89 -7.50 8.90
C PRO A 107 -7.09 -7.19 10.16
N ALA A 108 -7.62 -6.32 11.01
CA ALA A 108 -7.00 -6.14 12.31
C ALA A 108 -7.26 -7.39 13.16
N PHE A 109 -6.19 -8.16 13.41
CA PHE A 109 -6.01 -9.27 14.37
C PHE A 109 -7.10 -10.37 14.46
N ARG A 110 -6.71 -11.61 14.80
CA ARG A 110 -7.69 -12.68 15.08
C ARG A 110 -8.58 -12.29 16.27
N THR A 111 -9.88 -12.13 16.02
CA THR A 111 -10.90 -11.80 17.04
C THR A 111 -11.17 -13.02 17.93
N PRO A 112 -11.45 -12.87 19.24
CA PRO A 112 -11.79 -13.96 20.18
C PRO A 112 -12.90 -14.93 19.71
N ASN A 113 -13.67 -14.54 18.70
CA ASN A 113 -14.79 -15.30 18.15
C ASN A 113 -14.35 -16.55 17.37
N GLY A 114 -13.06 -16.66 17.01
CA GLY A 114 -12.47 -17.87 16.46
C GLY A 114 -12.74 -18.10 14.96
N PRO A 115 -12.73 -19.36 14.49
CA PRO A 115 -12.72 -19.68 13.06
C PRO A 115 -13.86 -19.14 12.19
N LYS A 116 -15.05 -18.87 12.75
CA LYS A 116 -16.19 -18.36 11.97
C LYS A 116 -15.96 -16.97 11.40
N ASP A 117 -15.32 -16.09 12.17
CA ASP A 117 -14.95 -14.76 11.67
C ASP A 117 -13.92 -14.90 10.54
N PHE A 118 -13.02 -15.89 10.66
CA PHE A 118 -12.03 -16.18 9.62
C PHE A 118 -12.67 -16.71 8.33
N GLU A 119 -13.65 -17.62 8.42
CA GLU A 119 -14.43 -18.07 7.25
C GLU A 119 -15.10 -16.89 6.53
N GLN A 120 -15.68 -15.97 7.31
CA GLN A 120 -16.26 -14.74 6.74
C GLN A 120 -15.18 -13.89 6.05
N TYR A 121 -14.03 -13.66 6.69
CA TYR A 121 -12.95 -12.89 6.07
C TYR A 121 -12.46 -13.55 4.77
N VAL A 122 -12.23 -14.86 4.77
CA VAL A 122 -11.84 -15.64 3.58
C VAL A 122 -12.87 -15.48 2.45
N SER A 123 -14.16 -15.42 2.77
CA SER A 123 -15.22 -15.19 1.77
C SER A 123 -15.13 -13.81 1.10
N GLN A 124 -14.50 -12.83 1.77
CA GLN A 124 -14.27 -11.48 1.26
C GLN A 124 -12.89 -11.30 0.61
N THR A 125 -12.08 -12.37 0.49
CA THR A 125 -10.79 -12.31 -0.23
C THR A 125 -10.98 -12.52 -1.73
N MET A 126 -10.02 -12.05 -2.52
CA MET A 126 -10.09 -12.05 -3.97
C MET A 126 -9.16 -13.11 -4.56
N GLU A 127 -9.53 -13.65 -5.73
CA GLU A 127 -8.70 -14.60 -6.48
C GLU A 127 -8.06 -13.92 -7.70
N PRO A 128 -6.85 -14.33 -8.12
CA PRO A 128 -6.29 -13.90 -9.40
C PRO A 128 -7.26 -14.23 -10.54
N ASP A 129 -7.49 -13.26 -11.43
CA ASP A 129 -8.39 -13.40 -12.60
C ASP A 129 -9.85 -13.76 -12.24
N GLY A 130 -10.23 -13.61 -10.96
CA GLY A 130 -11.62 -13.76 -10.48
C GLY A 130 -12.53 -12.61 -10.90
N PRO A 131 -13.85 -12.70 -10.65
CA PRO A 131 -14.82 -11.70 -11.11
C PRO A 131 -14.58 -10.31 -10.51
N GLU A 132 -14.21 -10.22 -9.23
CA GLU A 132 -13.89 -8.95 -8.57
C GLU A 132 -12.61 -8.33 -9.14
N TRP A 133 -11.58 -9.17 -9.37
CA TRP A 133 -10.32 -8.75 -10.02
C TRP A 133 -10.59 -8.21 -11.42
N ASN A 134 -11.36 -8.93 -12.23
CA ASN A 134 -11.70 -8.54 -13.60
C ASN A 134 -12.50 -7.24 -13.65
N THR A 135 -13.41 -7.03 -12.69
CA THR A 135 -14.15 -5.78 -12.57
C THR A 135 -13.21 -4.60 -12.30
N LEU A 136 -12.25 -4.77 -11.39
CA LEU A 136 -11.24 -3.76 -11.11
C LEU A 136 -10.33 -3.50 -12.32
N MET A 137 -9.89 -4.55 -13.02
CA MET A 137 -9.07 -4.42 -14.22
C MET A 137 -9.81 -3.74 -15.37
N GLN A 138 -11.13 -3.92 -15.49
CA GLN A 138 -11.92 -3.19 -16.48
C GLN A 138 -11.82 -1.68 -16.27
N ALA A 139 -11.88 -1.18 -15.03
CA ALA A 139 -11.71 0.25 -14.75
C ALA A 139 -10.32 0.77 -15.16
N PHE A 140 -9.26 -0.01 -14.95
CA PHE A 140 -7.92 0.34 -15.45
C PHE A 140 -7.82 0.32 -16.98
N ALA A 141 -8.53 -0.60 -17.64
CA ALA A 141 -8.59 -0.66 -19.10
C ALA A 141 -9.31 0.59 -19.67
N ASP A 142 -10.47 0.92 -19.12
CA ASP A 142 -11.31 2.05 -19.55
C ASP A 142 -10.60 3.39 -19.40
N THR A 143 -9.85 3.55 -18.30
CA THR A 143 -9.11 4.79 -17.99
C THR A 143 -7.71 4.82 -18.57
N LYS A 144 -7.18 3.67 -19.01
CA LYS A 144 -5.77 3.46 -19.39
C LYS A 144 -4.79 3.92 -18.32
N MET A 145 -5.19 3.88 -17.04
CA MET A 145 -4.30 4.23 -15.95
C MET A 145 -3.41 3.05 -15.56
N TYR A 146 -2.28 3.36 -14.95
CA TYR A 146 -1.52 2.37 -14.18
C TYR A 146 -1.85 2.52 -12.70
N GLY A 147 -1.56 1.50 -11.92
CA GLY A 147 -1.72 1.61 -10.47
C GLY A 147 -1.06 0.50 -9.69
N VAL A 148 -1.03 0.67 -8.38
CA VAL A 148 -0.64 -0.37 -7.43
C VAL A 148 -1.83 -0.68 -6.53
N VAL A 149 -2.21 -1.95 -6.47
CA VAL A 149 -3.33 -2.45 -5.66
C VAL A 149 -2.81 -3.41 -4.59
N GLY A 150 -3.16 -3.18 -3.33
CA GLY A 150 -2.92 -4.10 -2.21
C GLY A 150 -4.17 -4.91 -1.91
N TRP A 151 -4.05 -6.24 -1.82
CA TRP A 151 -5.19 -7.14 -1.70
C TRP A 151 -4.84 -8.46 -1.01
N ALA A 152 -5.83 -9.02 -0.32
CA ALA A 152 -5.76 -10.38 0.22
C ALA A 152 -6.04 -11.37 -0.91
N GLN A 153 -4.97 -12.04 -1.39
CA GLN A 153 -5.06 -13.02 -2.46
C GLN A 153 -5.35 -14.40 -1.91
N ARG A 154 -6.41 -15.02 -2.39
CA ARG A 154 -6.69 -16.45 -2.24
C ARG A 154 -6.13 -17.21 -3.43
N ALA A 155 -5.21 -18.14 -3.20
CA ALA A 155 -4.62 -18.97 -4.25
C ALA A 155 -4.23 -20.35 -3.70
N ASN A 156 -4.63 -21.42 -4.39
CA ASN A 156 -4.27 -22.81 -4.05
C ASN A 156 -4.51 -23.18 -2.58
N ASP A 157 -5.67 -22.80 -2.04
CA ASP A 157 -6.05 -22.97 -0.63
C ASP A 157 -5.19 -22.19 0.37
N SER A 158 -4.43 -21.18 -0.06
CA SER A 158 -3.65 -20.30 0.81
C SER A 158 -4.07 -18.84 0.67
N LEU A 159 -3.84 -18.05 1.72
CA LEU A 159 -3.96 -16.59 1.67
C LEU A 159 -2.58 -15.93 1.62
N PHE A 160 -2.44 -14.90 0.79
CA PHE A 160 -1.22 -14.10 0.66
C PHE A 160 -1.52 -12.60 0.73
N MET A 161 -0.64 -11.84 1.36
CA MET A 161 -0.68 -10.37 1.30
C MET A 161 -0.06 -9.92 -0.01
N THR A 162 -0.89 -9.53 -0.98
CA THR A 162 -0.42 -9.30 -2.34
C THR A 162 -0.48 -7.83 -2.70
N GLN A 163 0.59 -7.35 -3.31
CA GLN A 163 0.68 -6.05 -3.95
C GLN A 163 0.90 -6.27 -5.46
N SER A 164 0.08 -5.64 -6.29
CA SER A 164 0.12 -5.82 -7.75
C SER A 164 0.23 -4.49 -8.46
N LEU A 165 1.24 -4.38 -9.33
CA LEU A 165 1.34 -3.32 -10.32
C LEU A 165 0.45 -3.71 -11.50
N VAL A 166 -0.52 -2.87 -11.81
CA VAL A 166 -1.53 -3.10 -12.83
C VAL A 166 -1.52 -1.97 -13.86
N GLY A 167 -1.99 -2.27 -15.07
CA GLY A 167 -2.11 -1.27 -16.12
C GLY A 167 -2.59 -1.84 -17.44
N PRO A 168 -2.71 -1.00 -18.48
CA PRO A 168 -3.19 -1.39 -19.79
C PRO A 168 -2.20 -2.34 -20.49
N LEU A 169 -2.74 -3.27 -21.28
CA LEU A 169 -2.04 -4.28 -22.05
C LEU A 169 -2.24 -4.04 -23.55
N ALA A 170 -1.39 -4.66 -24.38
CA ALA A 170 -1.40 -4.43 -25.83
C ALA A 170 -2.68 -4.89 -26.56
N ASN A 171 -3.45 -5.77 -25.94
CA ASN A 171 -4.75 -6.25 -26.45
C ASN A 171 -5.92 -5.30 -26.12
N GLY A 172 -5.66 -4.16 -25.46
CA GLY A 172 -6.68 -3.21 -25.05
C GLY A 172 -7.37 -3.53 -23.71
N SER A 173 -7.05 -4.66 -23.06
CA SER A 173 -7.46 -4.91 -21.67
C SER A 173 -6.46 -4.27 -20.70
N ALA A 174 -6.70 -4.42 -19.40
CA ALA A 174 -5.69 -4.19 -18.36
C ALA A 174 -5.51 -5.47 -17.54
N GLY A 175 -4.40 -5.54 -16.80
CA GLY A 175 -4.09 -6.70 -15.97
C GLY A 175 -2.86 -6.48 -15.10
N THR A 176 -2.44 -7.54 -14.44
CA THR A 176 -1.20 -7.57 -13.64
C THR A 176 0.01 -7.47 -14.55
N ILE A 177 0.82 -6.44 -14.34
CA ILE A 177 2.16 -6.29 -14.93
C ILE A 177 3.19 -7.00 -14.06
N TRP A 178 3.07 -6.82 -12.74
CA TRP A 178 3.93 -7.48 -11.78
C TRP A 178 3.21 -7.71 -10.46
N LYS A 179 3.55 -8.82 -9.81
CA LYS A 179 2.93 -9.26 -8.57
C LYS A 179 3.99 -9.56 -7.53
N HIS A 180 3.75 -9.08 -6.33
CA HIS A 180 4.59 -9.32 -5.17
C HIS A 180 3.71 -9.73 -3.99
N GLU A 181 3.93 -10.94 -3.49
CA GLU A 181 3.37 -11.40 -2.22
C GLU A 181 4.38 -11.01 -1.13
N LYS A 182 3.90 -10.36 -0.06
CA LYS A 182 4.73 -9.90 1.07
C LYS A 182 5.62 -11.04 1.47
N PHE A 183 6.93 -10.83 1.40
CA PHE A 183 7.86 -11.93 1.59
C PHE A 183 7.66 -12.56 2.97
N ARG A 184 7.42 -11.69 3.96
CA ARG A 184 7.14 -12.08 5.34
C ARG A 184 6.04 -11.21 5.92
N PRO A 185 4.83 -11.75 6.11
CA PRO A 185 3.83 -11.12 6.95
C PRO A 185 4.42 -10.78 8.32
N SER A 186 4.01 -9.66 8.89
CA SER A 186 4.58 -9.07 10.09
C SER A 186 3.77 -9.44 11.33
N GLY A 187 4.45 -9.92 12.38
CA GLY A 187 3.82 -10.23 13.66
C GLY A 187 2.58 -11.12 13.52
N THR A 188 1.43 -10.60 13.91
CA THR A 188 0.15 -11.31 13.88
C THR A 188 -0.40 -11.58 12.47
N GLU A 189 0.07 -10.87 11.43
CA GLU A 189 -0.32 -11.16 10.04
C GLU A 189 0.10 -12.60 9.65
N ARG A 190 1.16 -13.14 10.25
CA ARG A 190 1.60 -14.55 10.08
C ARG A 190 0.62 -15.58 10.62
N SER A 191 -0.40 -15.16 11.36
CA SER A 191 -1.52 -16.02 11.78
C SER A 191 -2.65 -16.09 10.75
N LEU A 192 -2.51 -15.39 9.61
CA LEU A 192 -3.52 -15.27 8.55
C LEU A 192 -2.96 -15.47 7.15
N TYR A 193 -1.70 -15.11 6.91
CA TYR A 193 -1.09 -15.09 5.58
C TYR A 193 0.15 -15.97 5.49
N SER A 194 0.33 -16.53 4.30
CA SER A 194 1.52 -17.28 3.89
C SER A 194 2.63 -16.35 3.41
N ASP A 195 3.87 -16.84 3.45
CA ASP A 195 5.06 -16.14 2.97
C ASP A 195 5.12 -16.10 1.44
N GLY A 196 5.41 -14.90 0.92
CA GLY A 196 5.78 -14.69 -0.47
C GLY A 196 7.22 -15.13 -0.79
N LEU A 197 7.79 -14.54 -1.84
CA LEU A 197 9.13 -14.84 -2.31
C LEU A 197 9.94 -13.56 -2.54
N LEU A 198 11.20 -13.52 -2.07
CA LEU A 198 12.08 -12.36 -2.23
C LEU A 198 12.39 -12.01 -3.69
N ASP A 199 12.40 -13.00 -4.59
CA ASP A 199 12.67 -12.77 -6.00
C ASP A 199 11.54 -12.01 -6.72
N THR A 200 10.37 -11.90 -6.08
CA THR A 200 9.25 -11.07 -6.55
C THR A 200 9.40 -9.59 -6.18
N ILE A 201 10.36 -9.21 -5.34
CA ILE A 201 10.68 -7.80 -5.07
C ILE A 201 11.46 -7.25 -6.26
N ARG A 202 10.75 -6.73 -7.28
CA ARG A 202 11.35 -6.25 -8.53
C ARG A 202 10.74 -4.94 -9.00
N ALA A 203 11.60 -3.96 -9.28
CA ALA A 203 11.20 -2.73 -9.94
C ALA A 203 10.90 -3.02 -11.42
N GLN A 204 9.81 -2.42 -11.93
CA GLN A 204 9.30 -2.69 -13.27
C GLN A 204 9.46 -1.46 -14.16
N LYS A 205 10.02 -1.66 -15.35
CA LYS A 205 10.14 -0.61 -16.36
C LYS A 205 8.83 -0.46 -17.11
N LEU A 206 8.23 0.72 -17.03
CA LEU A 206 7.02 1.10 -17.74
C LEU A 206 7.31 2.20 -18.77
N PRO A 207 6.41 2.48 -19.72
CA PRO A 207 6.64 3.52 -20.73
C PRO A 207 6.95 4.89 -20.15
N PHE A 208 6.46 5.16 -18.93
CA PHE A 208 6.70 6.42 -18.25
C PHE A 208 7.93 6.40 -17.33
N GLY A 209 8.42 5.27 -16.85
CA GLY A 209 9.51 5.20 -15.90
C GLY A 209 9.53 3.88 -15.14
N THR A 210 10.46 3.74 -14.20
CA THR A 210 10.59 2.54 -13.37
C THR A 210 9.78 2.67 -12.08
N VAL A 211 8.90 1.70 -11.82
CA VAL A 211 8.06 1.65 -10.61
C VAL A 211 8.52 0.51 -9.72
N SER A 212 8.71 0.80 -8.42
CA SER A 212 8.91 -0.22 -7.39
C SER A 212 7.81 -0.13 -6.35
N MET A 213 7.62 -1.20 -5.60
CA MET A 213 6.60 -1.26 -4.57
C MET A 213 7.05 -2.22 -3.46
N LEU A 214 6.75 -1.84 -2.23
CA LEU A 214 6.85 -2.66 -1.03
C LEU A 214 5.61 -2.40 -0.17
N GLN A 215 5.38 -3.28 0.80
CA GLN A 215 4.27 -3.14 1.74
C GLN A 215 4.75 -3.22 3.20
N CYS A 216 4.30 -2.24 3.99
CA CYS A 216 4.48 -2.16 5.43
C CYS A 216 5.93 -2.37 5.91
N TRP A 217 6.20 -3.34 6.78
CA TRP A 217 7.54 -3.54 7.36
C TRP A 217 8.59 -4.09 6.38
N GLU A 218 8.23 -4.40 5.13
CA GLU A 218 9.25 -4.68 4.13
C GLU A 218 10.18 -3.49 3.87
N HIS A 219 9.74 -2.27 4.21
CA HIS A 219 10.56 -1.05 4.17
C HIS A 219 11.64 -0.99 5.26
N VAL A 220 11.60 -1.89 6.26
CA VAL A 220 12.59 -1.92 7.36
C VAL A 220 13.32 -3.24 7.47
N TYR A 221 12.70 -4.37 7.07
CA TYR A 221 13.37 -5.67 7.13
C TYR A 221 14.59 -5.69 6.21
N PRO A 222 15.79 -6.09 6.71
CA PRO A 222 17.04 -5.92 5.97
C PRO A 222 17.01 -6.51 4.57
N GLU A 223 16.42 -7.69 4.40
CA GLU A 223 16.41 -8.40 3.13
C GLU A 223 15.53 -7.74 2.06
N SER A 224 14.29 -7.40 2.41
CA SER A 224 13.33 -6.79 1.47
C SER A 224 13.70 -5.35 1.19
N HIS A 225 14.09 -4.61 2.24
CA HIS A 225 14.56 -3.24 2.10
C HIS A 225 15.81 -3.21 1.22
N PHE A 226 16.79 -4.08 1.47
CA PHE A 226 18.01 -4.09 0.66
C PHE A 226 17.72 -4.41 -0.82
N ILE A 227 16.95 -5.46 -1.09
CA ILE A 227 16.63 -5.87 -2.46
C ILE A 227 15.82 -4.79 -3.18
N GLY A 228 14.84 -4.17 -2.52
CA GLY A 228 14.06 -3.07 -3.07
C GLY A 228 14.93 -1.84 -3.35
N SER A 229 15.68 -1.38 -2.34
CA SER A 229 16.51 -0.18 -2.41
C SER A 229 17.70 -0.31 -3.36
N ALA A 230 18.16 -1.52 -3.67
CA ALA A 230 19.22 -1.74 -4.65
C ALA A 230 18.77 -1.51 -6.10
N GLN A 231 17.46 -1.44 -6.36
CA GLN A 231 16.88 -1.29 -7.69
C GLN A 231 16.44 0.17 -7.92
N PRO A 232 17.11 0.94 -8.79
CA PRO A 232 16.76 2.33 -9.00
C PRO A 232 15.36 2.47 -9.59
N ALA A 233 14.46 3.05 -8.81
CA ALA A 233 13.10 3.36 -9.25
C ALA A 233 12.93 4.87 -9.43
N ASN A 234 12.02 5.25 -10.31
CA ASN A 234 11.59 6.64 -10.43
C ASN A 234 10.43 6.94 -9.48
N LEU A 235 9.53 5.97 -9.33
CA LEU A 235 8.36 6.02 -8.47
C LEU A 235 8.36 4.80 -7.54
N HIS A 236 8.17 5.03 -6.24
CA HIS A 236 8.01 3.97 -5.25
C HIS A 236 6.64 4.07 -4.60
N VAL A 237 5.93 2.95 -4.51
CA VAL A 237 4.67 2.85 -3.76
C VAL A 237 4.93 2.14 -2.44
N ALA A 238 4.80 2.89 -1.35
CA ALA A 238 4.92 2.41 0.01
C ALA A 238 3.52 2.15 0.57
N SER A 239 2.91 1.00 0.27
CA SER A 239 1.57 0.70 0.77
C SER A 239 1.62 0.32 2.25
N PHE A 240 0.85 1.03 3.08
CA PHE A 240 0.66 0.72 4.50
C PHE A 240 -0.85 0.60 4.77
N PRO A 241 -1.27 -0.04 5.87
CA PRO A 241 -2.65 -0.51 5.97
C PRO A 241 -3.61 0.63 6.34
N PHE A 242 -3.27 1.41 7.37
CA PHE A 242 -4.10 2.49 7.88
C PHE A 242 -3.27 3.59 8.53
N GLY A 243 -3.80 4.80 8.56
CA GLY A 243 -3.27 5.94 9.29
C GLY A 243 -4.39 6.67 10.01
N ASN A 244 -4.36 6.69 11.35
CA ASN A 244 -5.19 7.59 12.15
C ASN A 244 -4.40 8.86 12.52
N ASP A 245 -5.10 9.98 12.68
CA ASP A 245 -4.55 11.20 13.32
C ASP A 245 -4.83 11.25 14.82
N VAL A 246 -5.73 10.40 15.34
CA VAL A 246 -6.03 10.33 16.76
C VAL A 246 -4.87 9.63 17.46
N PRO A 247 -4.11 10.31 18.35
CA PRO A 247 -3.19 9.63 19.24
C PRO A 247 -3.99 8.57 20.00
N GLU A 248 -3.52 7.33 20.03
CA GLU A 248 -4.02 6.41 21.05
C GLU A 248 -3.81 7.08 22.41
N ALA A 249 -4.77 6.93 23.33
CA ALA A 249 -4.83 7.69 24.57
C ALA A 249 -3.54 7.65 25.41
N ASP A 250 -2.65 6.70 25.12
CA ASP A 250 -1.38 6.47 25.82
C ASP A 250 -0.12 6.47 24.91
N VAL A 251 -0.21 6.88 23.63
CA VAL A 251 0.95 6.86 22.70
C VAL A 251 1.18 8.24 22.07
N ALA A 252 2.38 8.80 22.27
CA ALA A 252 2.76 10.13 21.76
C ALA A 252 2.86 10.22 20.21
N ALA A 253 2.78 9.08 19.50
CA ALA A 253 2.86 9.00 18.05
C ALA A 253 1.78 8.08 17.49
N THR A 254 1.12 8.50 16.40
CA THR A 254 0.14 7.67 15.70
C THR A 254 0.84 6.59 14.86
N PRO A 255 0.20 5.43 14.59
CA PRO A 255 0.66 4.47 13.58
C PRO A 255 1.14 5.14 12.28
N TYR A 256 0.44 6.18 11.83
CA TYR A 256 0.80 6.91 10.62
C TYR A 256 2.16 7.61 10.68
N ALA A 257 2.56 8.12 11.85
CA ALA A 257 3.89 8.72 12.03
C ALA A 257 5.02 7.68 11.81
N TYR A 258 4.82 6.44 12.27
CA TYR A 258 5.77 5.35 12.04
C TYR A 258 5.83 4.94 10.57
N TRP A 259 4.67 4.84 9.90
CA TRP A 259 4.60 4.54 8.47
C TRP A 259 5.33 5.58 7.63
N ARG A 260 5.14 6.87 7.94
CA ARG A 260 5.87 7.97 7.31
C ARG A 260 7.38 7.87 7.55
N ALA A 261 7.80 7.57 8.76
CA ALA A 261 9.24 7.45 9.08
C ALA A 261 9.89 6.30 8.30
N ALA A 262 9.23 5.15 8.20
CA ALA A 262 9.71 4.01 7.41
C ALA A 262 9.79 4.35 5.91
N ALA A 263 8.75 4.99 5.38
CA ALA A 263 8.70 5.48 4.00
C ALA A 263 9.85 6.47 3.70
N ILE A 264 10.04 7.50 4.54
CA ILE A 264 11.13 8.47 4.39
C ILE A 264 12.50 7.78 4.47
N GLY A 265 12.68 6.86 5.41
CA GLY A 265 13.92 6.09 5.57
C GLY A 265 14.26 5.27 4.32
N TYR A 266 13.27 4.57 3.76
CA TYR A 266 13.44 3.85 2.50
C TYR A 266 13.86 4.80 1.37
N GLN A 267 13.15 5.93 1.23
CA GLN A 267 13.40 6.88 0.15
C GLN A 267 14.80 7.49 0.21
N ALA A 268 15.27 7.82 1.41
CA ALA A 268 16.59 8.41 1.64
C ALA A 268 17.73 7.42 1.30
N GLY A 269 17.47 6.12 1.49
CA GLY A 269 18.44 5.07 1.23
C GLY A 269 18.42 4.54 -0.20
N ALA A 270 17.25 4.44 -0.82
CA ALA A 270 17.05 3.76 -2.10
C ALA A 270 17.85 4.37 -3.24
N ALA A 271 18.45 3.50 -4.06
CA ALA A 271 19.14 3.88 -5.27
C ALA A 271 18.19 4.68 -6.18
N GLY A 272 18.69 5.76 -6.77
CA GLY A 272 17.89 6.63 -7.64
C GLY A 272 16.93 7.58 -6.91
N SER A 273 16.80 7.49 -5.57
CA SER A 273 15.97 8.37 -4.74
C SER A 273 14.57 8.59 -5.33
N PRO A 274 13.75 7.53 -5.47
CA PRO A 274 12.46 7.59 -6.14
C PRO A 274 11.56 8.66 -5.50
N VAL A 275 10.66 9.27 -6.27
CA VAL A 275 9.50 9.93 -5.64
C VAL A 275 8.60 8.86 -5.03
N MET A 276 7.83 9.21 -4.00
CA MET A 276 7.14 8.20 -3.19
C MET A 276 5.67 8.52 -2.98
N ILE A 277 4.83 7.49 -3.07
CA ILE A 277 3.41 7.55 -2.73
C ILE A 277 3.19 6.63 -1.53
N LEU A 278 2.63 7.18 -0.45
CA LEU A 278 2.24 6.47 0.77
C LEU A 278 0.70 6.50 0.87
N PRO A 279 -0.01 5.54 0.24
CA PRO A 279 -1.44 5.38 0.43
C PRO A 279 -1.72 4.58 1.71
N THR A 280 -2.60 5.08 2.58
CA THR A 280 -3.08 4.34 3.76
C THR A 280 -4.57 4.59 3.98
N ALA A 281 -5.33 3.65 4.53
CA ALA A 281 -6.71 3.96 4.88
C ALA A 281 -6.74 5.06 5.95
N GLY A 282 -7.36 6.20 5.65
CA GLY A 282 -7.50 7.37 6.53
C GLY A 282 -6.54 8.51 6.28
N ALA A 283 -5.30 8.20 5.93
CA ALA A 283 -4.28 9.21 5.66
C ALA A 283 -3.50 8.90 4.38
N ALA A 284 -2.94 9.91 3.75
CA ALA A 284 -2.02 9.68 2.64
C ALA A 284 -1.01 10.80 2.54
N THR A 285 0.16 10.47 2.04
CA THR A 285 1.23 11.43 1.77
C THR A 285 1.88 11.10 0.43
N ILE A 286 2.05 12.12 -0.40
CA ILE A 286 2.82 12.06 -1.63
C ILE A 286 4.08 12.89 -1.43
N PHE A 287 5.24 12.28 -1.59
CA PHE A 287 6.53 12.90 -1.36
C PHE A 287 7.19 13.34 -2.67
N ALA A 288 7.91 14.46 -2.62
CA ALA A 288 8.97 14.79 -3.56
C ALA A 288 10.15 13.82 -3.37
N ALA A 289 11.25 14.02 -4.09
CA ALA A 289 12.51 13.36 -3.74
C ALA A 289 12.95 13.73 -2.31
N GLN A 290 13.76 12.87 -1.67
CA GLN A 290 14.38 13.12 -0.36
C GLN A 290 13.41 13.29 0.83
N GLY A 291 12.22 12.68 0.78
CA GLY A 291 11.33 12.58 1.95
C GLY A 291 10.47 13.82 2.25
N SER A 292 10.50 14.83 1.39
CA SER A 292 9.72 16.06 1.60
C SER A 292 8.29 15.88 1.09
N PRO A 293 7.22 16.06 1.92
CA PRO A 293 5.84 15.92 1.46
C PRO A 293 5.48 17.06 0.47
N ILE A 294 4.84 16.72 -0.65
CA ILE A 294 4.26 17.68 -1.61
C ILE A 294 2.77 17.87 -1.32
N ASN A 295 2.08 16.79 -0.96
CA ASN A 295 0.68 16.84 -0.57
C ASN A 295 0.45 15.77 0.50
N GLU A 296 -0.33 16.10 1.53
CA GLU A 296 -0.70 15.16 2.58
C GLU A 296 -2.09 15.44 3.11
N SER A 297 -2.77 14.38 3.55
CA SER A 297 -3.99 14.48 4.32
C SER A 297 -3.91 13.48 5.47
N LEU A 298 -4.04 14.00 6.69
CA LEU A 298 -3.83 13.23 7.91
C LEU A 298 -5.14 12.91 8.64
N SER A 299 -6.18 13.72 8.42
CA SER A 299 -7.47 13.53 9.11
C SER A 299 -8.11 12.23 8.67
N ASN A 300 -8.49 11.34 9.57
CA ASN A 300 -9.13 10.08 9.18
C ASN A 300 -10.66 10.13 9.27
N SER A 301 -11.25 11.31 9.50
CA SER A 301 -12.69 11.45 9.69
C SER A 301 -13.47 10.98 8.47
N LYS A 302 -14.66 10.43 8.70
CA LYS A 302 -15.52 9.94 7.61
C LYS A 302 -15.84 11.06 6.62
N GLU A 303 -16.20 12.24 7.09
CA GLU A 303 -16.46 13.43 6.26
C GLU A 303 -15.23 13.82 5.42
N SER A 304 -14.03 13.82 6.02
CA SER A 304 -12.79 14.17 5.31
C SER A 304 -12.43 13.13 4.24
N THR A 305 -12.63 11.85 4.53
CA THR A 305 -12.30 10.77 3.58
C THR A 305 -13.40 10.57 2.52
N ASP A 306 -14.67 10.88 2.82
CA ASP A 306 -15.76 10.93 1.84
C ASP A 306 -15.57 12.10 0.85
N SER A 307 -15.19 13.29 1.35
CA SER A 307 -15.00 14.48 0.51
C SER A 307 -13.70 14.49 -0.29
N MET A 308 -12.66 13.82 0.22
CA MET A 308 -11.35 13.70 -0.43
C MET A 308 -10.84 12.26 -0.36
N PRO A 309 -11.36 11.37 -1.24
CA PRO A 309 -11.10 9.94 -1.19
C PRO A 309 -9.66 9.56 -1.56
N TYR A 310 -8.97 10.43 -2.29
CA TYR A 310 -7.55 10.35 -2.59
C TYR A 310 -6.95 11.76 -2.61
N ILE A 311 -5.64 11.85 -2.41
CA ILE A 311 -4.89 13.09 -2.68
C ILE A 311 -4.11 12.95 -3.98
N THR A 312 -3.78 14.07 -4.63
CA THR A 312 -3.02 14.06 -5.89
C THR A 312 -1.78 14.93 -5.82
N ALA A 313 -0.81 14.64 -6.68
CA ALA A 313 0.35 15.50 -6.93
C ALA A 313 0.75 15.40 -8.41
N VAL A 314 1.48 16.41 -8.90
CA VAL A 314 1.98 16.46 -10.27
C VAL A 314 3.51 16.45 -10.23
N TYR A 315 4.12 15.53 -10.98
CA TYR A 315 5.57 15.45 -11.13
C TYR A 315 6.02 15.93 -12.51
N ASN A 316 7.10 16.73 -12.54
CA ASN A 316 7.85 16.98 -13.76
C ASN A 316 8.94 15.91 -13.92
N LYS A 317 8.68 14.93 -14.79
CA LYS A 317 9.56 13.78 -15.00
C LYS A 317 10.84 14.14 -15.73
N THR A 318 10.81 15.10 -16.66
CA THR A 318 11.99 15.50 -17.44
C THR A 318 13.12 15.99 -16.52
N ALA A 319 12.76 16.58 -15.37
CA ALA A 319 13.71 17.01 -14.35
C ALA A 319 14.06 15.92 -13.33
N LEU A 320 13.14 14.98 -13.05
CA LEU A 320 13.22 14.09 -11.88
C LEU A 320 13.60 12.64 -12.20
N TRP A 321 13.26 12.12 -13.38
CA TRP A 321 13.32 10.69 -13.64
C TRP A 321 14.46 10.34 -14.57
N GLN A 322 15.45 9.61 -14.02
CA GLN A 322 16.61 9.10 -14.74
C GLN A 322 16.43 7.60 -15.03
N ASP A 323 16.83 7.16 -16.23
CA ASP A 323 16.84 5.75 -16.62
C ASP A 323 18.13 5.08 -16.15
N THR A 324 18.25 4.93 -14.82
CA THR A 324 19.41 4.31 -14.18
C THR A 324 19.12 2.82 -13.96
N SER A 325 19.92 1.93 -14.53
CA SER A 325 19.70 0.48 -14.38
C SER A 325 20.20 -0.06 -13.04
N TYR A 326 21.35 0.41 -12.55
CA TYR A 326 21.94 0.08 -11.26
C TYR A 326 22.93 1.16 -10.83
N SER A 327 23.32 1.19 -9.56
CA SER A 327 24.40 2.04 -9.06
C SER A 327 25.37 1.25 -8.20
N VAL A 328 26.63 1.15 -8.64
CA VAL A 328 27.71 0.52 -7.86
C VAL A 328 28.18 1.40 -6.70
N ASN A 329 27.85 2.69 -6.73
CA ASN A 329 28.22 3.68 -5.71
C ASN A 329 27.06 3.98 -4.74
N ALA A 330 25.97 3.21 -4.79
CA ALA A 330 24.85 3.38 -3.88
C ALA A 330 25.08 2.64 -2.55
N TRP A 331 24.42 3.14 -1.49
CA TRP A 331 24.37 2.50 -0.17
C TRP A 331 23.82 1.06 -0.24
N TYR A 332 22.91 0.82 -1.18
CA TYR A 332 22.37 -0.50 -1.48
C TYR A 332 22.98 -0.98 -2.80
N SER A 333 24.10 -1.69 -2.69
CA SER A 333 24.87 -2.18 -3.83
C SER A 333 25.54 -3.50 -3.49
N TYR A 334 26.02 -4.24 -4.50
CA TYR A 334 26.77 -5.47 -4.27
C TYR A 334 27.98 -5.26 -3.35
N GLY A 335 28.65 -4.11 -3.45
CA GLY A 335 29.76 -3.75 -2.55
C GLY A 335 29.31 -3.66 -1.09
N ALA A 336 28.17 -3.02 -0.82
CA ALA A 336 27.60 -2.96 0.53
C ALA A 336 27.24 -4.35 1.08
N LEU A 337 26.63 -5.21 0.27
CA LEU A 337 26.33 -6.59 0.65
C LEU A 337 27.60 -7.37 1.01
N LYS A 338 28.66 -7.21 0.20
CA LYS A 338 29.96 -7.82 0.47
C LYS A 338 30.53 -7.35 1.81
N HIS A 339 30.51 -6.04 2.07
CA HIS A 339 30.97 -5.50 3.36
C HIS A 339 30.17 -6.01 4.55
N ILE A 340 28.85 -6.21 4.40
CA ILE A 340 28.02 -6.83 5.45
C ILE A 340 28.49 -8.26 5.73
N ILE A 341 28.66 -9.08 4.69
CA ILE A 341 29.06 -10.49 4.84
C ILE A 341 30.47 -10.62 5.44
N GLU A 342 31.41 -9.80 4.98
CA GLU A 342 32.80 -9.81 5.46
C GLU A 342 32.96 -9.18 6.85
N GLY A 343 32.09 -8.25 7.21
CA GLY A 343 32.10 -7.54 8.49
C GLY A 343 31.39 -8.25 9.64
N LEU A 344 30.81 -9.44 9.42
CA LEU A 344 30.18 -10.21 10.48
C LEU A 344 31.21 -10.63 11.54
N PRO A 345 30.94 -10.47 12.85
CA PRO A 345 31.86 -10.86 13.92
C PRO A 345 32.24 -12.35 13.88
N ASP A 346 33.46 -12.71 14.30
CA ASP A 346 34.00 -14.08 14.23
C ASP A 346 33.17 -15.14 14.98
N GLY A 347 32.43 -14.73 16.02
CA GLY A 347 31.54 -15.61 16.79
C GLY A 347 30.14 -15.77 16.22
N MET A 348 29.76 -15.02 15.18
CA MET A 348 28.43 -15.07 14.60
C MET A 348 28.30 -16.28 13.66
N PRO A 349 27.33 -17.19 13.89
CA PRO A 349 27.16 -18.37 13.03
C PRO A 349 26.81 -17.98 11.59
N ARG A 350 27.60 -18.47 10.63
CA ARG A 350 27.35 -18.30 9.17
C ARG A 350 26.47 -19.42 8.62
N ARG A 351 25.31 -19.65 9.25
CA ARG A 351 24.33 -20.67 8.87
C ARG A 351 22.91 -20.11 8.95
N SER A 352 22.00 -20.63 8.14
CA SER A 352 20.59 -20.22 8.18
C SER A 352 19.89 -20.82 9.40
N GLY A 353 19.13 -19.99 10.12
CA GLY A 353 18.18 -20.42 11.14
C GLY A 353 16.80 -20.73 10.55
N PRO A 354 15.93 -21.42 11.31
CA PRO A 354 14.59 -21.81 10.85
C PRO A 354 13.66 -20.62 10.62
N PHE A 355 13.92 -19.47 11.27
CA PHE A 355 13.14 -18.23 11.12
C PHE A 355 13.00 -17.76 9.66
N PHE A 356 13.97 -18.12 8.81
CA PHE A 356 13.98 -17.71 7.42
C PHE A 356 13.40 -18.73 6.43
N GLY A 357 12.91 -19.88 6.91
CA GLY A 357 12.18 -20.83 6.07
C GLY A 357 10.88 -20.23 5.56
N ARG A 358 10.55 -20.47 4.28
CA ARG A 358 9.27 -20.05 3.70
C ARG A 358 8.14 -20.88 4.27
N ILE A 359 7.08 -20.23 4.73
CA ILE A 359 5.93 -20.89 5.32
C ILE A 359 4.68 -20.67 4.46
N LEU A 360 3.99 -21.77 4.18
CA LEU A 360 2.71 -21.79 3.50
C LEU A 360 1.66 -22.39 4.43
N PHE A 361 0.53 -21.70 4.54
CA PHE A 361 -0.61 -22.14 5.33
C PHE A 361 -1.81 -22.35 4.44
N THR A 362 -2.55 -23.42 4.71
CA THR A 362 -3.85 -23.67 4.10
C THR A 362 -4.95 -22.91 4.84
N ILE A 363 -6.01 -22.53 4.15
CA ILE A 363 -7.22 -21.95 4.73
C ILE A 363 -7.80 -22.92 5.76
N GLN A 364 -7.74 -24.23 5.50
CA GLN A 364 -8.14 -25.25 6.47
C GLN A 364 -7.36 -25.17 7.79
N GLN A 365 -6.04 -24.94 7.75
CA GLN A 365 -5.26 -24.76 8.99
C GLN A 365 -5.74 -23.53 9.76
N PHE A 366 -6.11 -22.46 9.07
CA PHE A 366 -6.62 -21.26 9.70
C PHE A 366 -8.06 -21.37 10.24
N THR A 367 -8.92 -22.21 9.63
CA THR A 367 -10.31 -22.46 10.07
C THR A 367 -10.46 -23.60 11.08
N SER A 368 -9.41 -24.39 11.32
CA SER A 368 -9.49 -25.56 12.22
C SER A 368 -8.99 -25.31 13.65
N GLY A 369 -8.37 -24.16 13.93
CA GLY A 369 -7.92 -23.81 15.27
C GLY A 369 -7.36 -22.40 15.38
N TYR A 370 -6.92 -22.05 16.58
CA TYR A 370 -6.31 -20.74 16.83
C TYR A 370 -4.82 -20.80 16.56
N ILE A 371 -4.43 -20.23 15.43
CA ILE A 371 -3.04 -20.11 15.01
C ILE A 371 -2.41 -18.91 15.72
N TRP A 372 -1.31 -19.13 16.45
CA TRP A 372 -0.73 -18.12 17.34
C TRP A 372 0.80 -18.01 17.18
N PRO A 373 1.37 -16.79 17.17
CA PRO A 373 2.81 -16.61 17.21
C PRO A 373 3.38 -16.88 18.62
N PRO A 374 4.65 -17.29 18.75
CA PRO A 374 5.23 -17.85 19.99
C PRO A 374 5.40 -16.84 21.13
N THR A 375 5.37 -15.54 20.81
CA THR A 375 5.55 -14.43 21.75
C THR A 375 4.30 -14.11 22.57
N LEU A 376 3.16 -14.69 22.23
CA LEU A 376 1.90 -14.48 22.92
C LEU A 376 1.49 -15.79 23.63
N SER A 377 1.00 -15.72 24.87
CA SER A 377 0.46 -16.90 25.56
C SER A 377 -0.92 -17.24 24.98
N CYS A 378 -1.10 -18.48 24.52
CA CYS A 378 -2.41 -19.00 24.14
C CYS A 378 -2.87 -20.00 25.20
N THR A 379 -4.05 -19.75 25.79
CA THR A 379 -4.72 -20.70 26.69
C THR A 379 -5.72 -21.49 25.86
N PRO A 380 -5.53 -22.81 25.64
CA PRO A 380 -6.52 -23.63 24.94
C PRO A 380 -7.87 -23.49 25.64
N THR A 381 -8.94 -23.32 24.85
CA THR A 381 -10.30 -23.29 25.41
C THR A 381 -10.96 -24.64 25.15
N SER A 382 -12.06 -24.93 25.86
CA SER A 382 -12.89 -26.11 25.56
C SER A 382 -13.46 -26.11 24.14
N ARG A 383 -13.40 -24.98 23.44
CA ARG A 383 -13.88 -24.82 22.06
C ARG A 383 -12.75 -24.92 21.02
N TRP A 384 -11.51 -24.56 21.36
CA TRP A 384 -10.46 -24.35 20.35
C TRP A 384 -9.06 -24.79 20.85
N PRO A 385 -8.35 -25.66 20.12
CA PRO A 385 -6.95 -25.97 20.40
C PRO A 385 -6.05 -24.79 19.98
N CYS A 386 -4.97 -24.55 20.74
CA CYS A 386 -3.90 -23.66 20.34
C CYS A 386 -2.99 -24.39 19.34
N ILE A 387 -2.90 -23.86 18.12
CA ILE A 387 -1.96 -24.34 17.11
C ILE A 387 -0.73 -23.42 17.22
N GLN A 388 0.29 -23.90 17.94
CA GLN A 388 1.59 -23.24 17.93
C GLN A 388 2.23 -23.40 16.56
N ILE A 389 2.48 -22.28 15.92
CA ILE A 389 3.36 -22.19 14.77
C ILE A 389 4.51 -21.28 15.16
N TRP A 390 5.71 -21.57 14.64
CA TRP A 390 6.97 -20.85 14.86
C TRP A 390 7.76 -21.16 16.15
N LEU A 391 9.08 -20.96 16.04
CA LEU A 391 9.96 -20.44 17.08
C LEU A 391 10.23 -18.98 16.67
N GLU A 392 9.71 -18.00 17.39
CA GLU A 392 10.17 -16.61 17.28
C GLU A 392 11.27 -16.45 18.30
N GLY A 393 12.27 -15.61 17.95
CA GLY A 393 13.45 -15.25 18.73
C GLY A 393 13.22 -15.24 20.23
N VAL A 394 13.23 -16.42 20.83
CA VAL A 394 13.32 -16.58 22.27
C VAL A 394 14.78 -16.35 22.60
N GLU A 395 15.06 -15.89 23.81
CA GLU A 395 16.44 -15.71 24.31
C GLU A 395 17.34 -16.95 24.05
N LYS A 396 16.73 -18.14 23.92
CA LYS A 396 17.39 -19.40 23.54
C LYS A 396 17.90 -19.49 22.10
N ASP A 397 17.33 -18.74 21.15
CA ASP A 397 17.73 -18.75 19.73
C ASP A 397 19.06 -18.02 19.49
N PHE A 398 19.44 -17.08 20.37
CA PHE A 398 20.75 -16.44 20.36
C PHE A 398 21.85 -17.28 21.02
N MET A 399 21.48 -18.38 21.68
CA MET A 399 22.37 -19.23 22.48
C MET A 399 22.61 -20.61 21.86
N ALA A 400 22.06 -20.91 20.67
CA ALA A 400 22.12 -22.22 19.99
C ALA A 400 22.88 -22.18 18.66
#